data_AF-S1PKV6-F1
#
_entry.id   AF-S1PKV6-F1
#
_cell.length_a   1.000
_cell.length_b   1.000
_cell.length_c   1.000
_cell.angle_alpha   90.00
_cell.angle_beta   90.00
_cell.angle_gamma   90.00
#
_symmetry.space_group_name_H-M   'P 1'
#
loop_
_entity.id
_entity.type
_entity.pdbx_description
1 polymer ?
#
loop_
_entity_poly.entity_id
_entity_poly.type
_entity_poly.pdbx_seq_one_letter_code
_entity_poly.pdbx_strand_id
1 'polypeptide(L)'
;MTYDKKVTSGTTSQKQNNIVTQKISRPKELFLLFWVDESGDSRRSIFEEACLTRYFNILYSPEYKKETQIVYHLSINTFNQIKEILEIFINKNGGITKAKVKEVSLFSHGGPIHGPTTSDSVNTPSVPKYPQQMDIIGGWDSIDFNWSNNAMFVMYGCRTSYASDDSGQGFASKLSLLDNFKDVNVWGQTESTYPSYFPDIRTTSIMRSINIGWSFSPTYMVASSEGQGWDALFPDDKNPLKSLPMQCYNNGKLILTCDQSSFNDHRKNKSND
;
A
#
# COMPACT_ATOMS: atom_id res chain seq x y z
N MET A 1 -1.40 -14.37 28.01
CA MET A 1 -0.81 -13.17 27.37
C MET A 1 -0.59 -12.13 28.45
N THR A 2 0.64 -12.01 28.92
CA THR A 2 1.05 -11.00 29.89
C THR A 2 1.33 -9.71 29.13
N TYR A 3 0.51 -8.68 29.33
CA TYR A 3 0.81 -7.34 28.86
C TYR A 3 2.01 -6.82 29.65
N ASP A 4 3.18 -6.71 29.02
CA ASP A 4 4.31 -5.95 29.55
C ASP A 4 3.91 -4.47 29.62
N LYS A 5 3.35 -4.06 30.76
CA LYS A 5 3.31 -2.65 31.15
C LYS A 5 4.76 -2.21 31.34
N LYS A 6 5.35 -1.55 30.34
CA LYS A 6 6.57 -0.76 30.54
C LYS A 6 6.23 0.36 31.54
N VAL A 7 6.52 0.12 32.81
CA VAL A 7 6.44 1.12 33.88
C VAL A 7 7.75 1.90 33.86
N THR A 8 7.66 3.20 33.57
CA THR A 8 8.81 4.10 33.72
C THR A 8 8.90 4.48 35.20
N SER A 9 9.85 3.91 35.94
CA SER A 9 10.12 4.30 37.33
C SER A 9 11.04 5.52 37.35
N GLY A 10 10.53 6.65 37.84
CA GLY A 10 11.33 7.86 38.10
C GLY A 10 11.60 8.01 39.59
N THR A 11 12.87 8.10 39.97
CA THR A 11 13.27 8.43 41.36
C THR A 11 13.19 9.94 41.55
N THR A 12 12.36 10.42 42.47
CA THR A 12 12.27 11.83 42.83
C THR A 12 13.35 12.19 43.86
N SER A 13 13.96 13.36 43.72
CA SER A 13 14.75 13.96 44.80
C SER A 13 13.80 14.37 45.94
N GLN A 14 14.26 14.25 47.19
CA GLN A 14 13.52 14.51 48.44
C GLN A 14 13.18 15.99 48.67
N LYS A 15 12.66 16.72 47.67
CA LYS A 15 12.11 18.07 47.84
C LYS A 15 10.59 18.03 47.75
N GLN A 16 9.92 18.57 48.76
CA GLN A 16 8.46 18.72 48.81
C GLN A 16 7.94 19.42 47.54
N ASN A 17 6.86 18.89 46.97
CA ASN A 17 6.06 19.44 45.87
C ASN A 17 6.67 19.45 44.44
N ASN A 18 7.35 18.38 44.04
CA ASN A 18 7.68 18.16 42.62
C ASN A 18 6.59 17.33 41.91
N ILE A 19 5.60 17.99 41.30
CA ILE A 19 4.72 17.37 40.31
C ILE A 19 5.48 17.36 38.97
N VAL A 20 5.91 16.17 38.52
CA VAL A 20 6.54 16.00 37.20
C VAL A 20 5.49 15.51 36.21
N THR A 21 5.11 16.38 35.28
CA THR A 21 4.24 16.00 34.15
C THR A 21 5.07 15.31 33.08
N GLN A 22 5.10 13.97 33.07
CA GLN A 22 5.68 13.22 31.94
C GLN A 22 4.66 13.05 30.82
N LYS A 23 4.94 13.66 29.66
CA LYS A 23 4.16 13.44 28.44
C LYS A 23 4.53 12.07 27.85
N ILE A 24 3.75 11.04 28.17
CA ILE A 24 3.88 9.72 27.54
C ILE A 24 3.33 9.83 26.10
N SER A 25 4.22 9.96 25.12
CA SER A 25 3.83 9.84 23.71
C SER A 25 3.56 8.37 23.39
N ARG A 26 2.32 8.02 23.08
CA ARG A 26 1.96 6.66 22.63
C ARG A 26 2.69 6.35 21.32
N PRO A 27 3.16 5.10 21.12
CA PRO A 27 3.68 4.67 19.82
C PRO A 27 2.68 4.94 18.70
N LYS A 28 3.21 5.25 17.51
CA LYS A 28 2.49 5.59 16.30
C LYS A 28 2.67 4.48 15.27
N GLU A 29 1.58 4.12 14.62
CA GLU A 29 1.55 3.27 13.43
C GLU A 29 1.36 4.16 12.20
N LEU A 30 2.28 4.05 11.24
CA LEU A 30 2.28 4.86 10.03
C LEU A 30 1.74 4.05 8.85
N PHE A 31 0.80 4.62 8.12
CA PHE A 31 0.31 4.11 6.84
C PHE A 31 0.84 5.05 5.77
N LEU A 32 1.75 4.56 4.92
CA LEU A 32 2.43 5.34 3.89
C LEU A 32 1.92 4.87 2.52
N LEU A 33 1.02 5.65 1.93
CA LEU A 33 0.36 5.32 0.68
C LEU A 33 1.00 6.14 -0.43
N PHE A 34 1.74 5.48 -1.32
CA PHE A 34 2.51 6.10 -2.38
C PHE A 34 1.84 5.92 -3.73
N TRP A 35 1.78 6.98 -4.52
CA TRP A 35 1.35 6.92 -5.91
C TRP A 35 2.39 7.56 -6.83
N VAL A 36 2.54 7.01 -8.04
CA VAL A 36 3.50 7.51 -9.04
C VAL A 36 2.93 8.74 -9.74
N ASP A 37 3.64 9.85 -9.63
CA ASP A 37 3.21 11.19 -10.04
C ASP A 37 3.99 11.70 -11.27
N GLU A 38 3.79 11.04 -12.41
CA GLU A 38 4.45 11.43 -13.66
C GLU A 38 3.47 12.14 -14.59
N SER A 39 3.76 13.40 -14.92
CA SER A 39 2.86 14.25 -15.70
C SER A 39 2.54 13.72 -17.10
N GLY A 40 3.43 12.92 -17.68
CA GLY A 40 3.24 12.26 -18.97
C GLY A 40 2.39 10.98 -18.92
N ASP A 41 2.13 10.45 -17.72
CA ASP A 41 1.43 9.18 -17.57
C ASP A 41 -0.10 9.35 -17.65
N SER A 42 -0.71 8.75 -18.66
CA SER A 42 -2.17 8.73 -18.84
C SER A 42 -2.94 8.11 -17.66
N ARG A 43 -2.29 7.29 -16.82
CA ARG A 43 -2.90 6.64 -15.64
C ARG A 43 -2.61 7.35 -14.32
N ARG A 44 -1.89 8.48 -14.35
CA ARG A 44 -1.55 9.28 -13.18
C ARG A 44 -2.76 9.55 -12.27
N SER A 45 -3.88 10.00 -12.85
CA SER A 45 -5.11 10.29 -12.08
C SER A 45 -5.71 9.04 -11.43
N ILE A 46 -5.57 7.87 -12.05
CA ILE A 46 -6.04 6.60 -11.46
C ILE A 46 -5.21 6.27 -10.22
N PHE A 47 -3.89 6.47 -10.29
CA PHE A 47 -2.99 6.17 -9.18
C PHE A 47 -3.26 7.07 -7.97
N GLU A 48 -3.39 8.38 -8.20
CA GLU A 48 -3.73 9.34 -7.15
C GLU A 48 -5.09 8.99 -6.51
N GLU A 49 -6.12 8.77 -7.31
CA GLU A 49 -7.49 8.59 -6.81
C GLU A 49 -7.68 7.23 -6.15
N ALA A 50 -6.96 6.19 -6.60
CA ALA A 50 -6.92 4.91 -5.92
C ALA A 50 -6.18 4.99 -4.58
N CYS A 51 -5.08 5.76 -4.53
CA CYS A 51 -4.36 6.03 -3.29
C CYS A 51 -5.23 6.79 -2.28
N LEU A 52 -5.95 7.81 -2.77
CA LEU A 52 -6.89 8.58 -1.96
C LEU A 52 -8.06 7.74 -1.47
N THR A 53 -8.56 6.81 -2.29
CA THR A 53 -9.58 5.84 -1.87
C THR A 53 -9.09 4.96 -0.72
N ARG A 54 -7.86 4.43 -0.81
CA ARG A 54 -7.26 3.65 0.29
C ARG A 54 -7.08 4.51 1.55
N TYR A 55 -6.64 5.75 1.38
CA TYR A 55 -6.51 6.72 2.47
C TYR A 55 -7.82 6.88 3.25
N PHE A 56 -8.93 7.15 2.55
CA PHE A 56 -10.24 7.29 3.20
C PHE A 56 -10.76 5.98 3.79
N ASN A 57 -10.54 4.85 3.12
CA ASN A 57 -10.90 3.54 3.65
C ASN A 57 -10.20 3.22 4.98
N ILE A 58 -8.94 3.64 5.15
CA ILE A 58 -8.26 3.51 6.44
C ILE A 58 -8.90 4.46 7.45
N LEU A 59 -9.03 5.75 7.13
CA LEU A 59 -9.55 6.75 8.08
C LEU A 59 -10.97 6.45 8.58
N TYR A 60 -11.82 5.92 7.70
CA TYR A 60 -13.20 5.60 8.02
C TYR A 60 -13.41 4.15 8.45
N SER A 61 -12.34 3.36 8.55
CA SER A 61 -12.42 2.00 9.08
C SER A 61 -12.94 1.99 10.54
N PRO A 62 -13.78 1.01 10.90
CA PRO A 62 -14.14 0.74 12.29
C PRO A 62 -12.93 0.62 13.23
N GLU A 63 -11.81 0.08 12.71
CA GLU A 63 -10.60 -0.21 13.48
C GLU A 63 -9.64 0.98 13.61
N TYR A 64 -9.88 2.07 12.87
CA TYR A 64 -8.98 3.22 12.86
C TYR A 64 -8.93 3.95 14.20
N LYS A 65 -7.71 4.23 14.66
CA LYS A 65 -7.40 4.90 15.93
C LYS A 65 -6.62 6.19 15.66
N LYS A 66 -7.33 7.31 15.48
CA LYS A 66 -6.77 8.65 15.22
C LYS A 66 -5.60 9.04 16.16
N GLU A 67 -5.64 8.59 17.41
CA GLU A 67 -4.61 8.92 18.40
C GLU A 67 -3.28 8.19 18.20
N THR A 68 -3.27 7.08 17.48
CA THR A 68 -2.09 6.21 17.33
C THR A 68 -1.78 5.86 15.88
N GLN A 69 -2.70 6.08 14.95
CA GLN A 69 -2.54 5.76 13.55
C GLN A 69 -2.49 7.03 12.73
N ILE A 70 -1.51 7.12 11.84
CA ILE A 70 -1.28 8.30 11.00
C ILE A 70 -1.17 7.81 9.56
N VAL A 71 -2.03 8.35 8.70
CA VAL A 71 -2.11 7.97 7.29
C VAL A 71 -1.55 9.10 6.44
N TYR A 72 -0.69 8.76 5.49
CA TYR A 72 -0.07 9.69 4.57
C TYR A 72 -0.41 9.30 3.13
N HIS A 73 -0.86 10.30 2.37
CA HIS A 73 -1.05 10.24 0.93
C HIS A 73 0.13 10.95 0.27
N LEU A 74 0.99 10.20 -0.43
CA LEU A 74 2.33 10.63 -0.82
C LEU A 74 2.53 10.42 -2.32
N SER A 75 2.96 11.45 -3.02
CA SER A 75 3.43 11.32 -4.40
C SER A 75 4.92 10.97 -4.43
N ILE A 76 5.30 10.16 -5.42
CA ILE A 76 6.70 9.86 -5.76
C ILE A 76 6.87 9.88 -7.28
N ASN A 77 8.07 10.23 -7.74
CA ASN A 77 8.48 10.07 -9.14
C ASN A 77 9.35 8.84 -9.34
N THR A 78 10.00 8.35 -8.28
CA THR A 78 10.85 7.15 -8.29
C THR A 78 10.69 6.39 -6.98
N PHE A 79 10.80 5.06 -7.01
CA PHE A 79 10.65 4.22 -5.83
C PHE A 79 11.80 4.35 -4.84
N ASN A 80 12.99 4.77 -5.27
CA ASN A 80 14.11 5.02 -4.36
C ASN A 80 13.85 6.19 -3.38
N GLN A 81 12.91 7.10 -3.69
CA GLN A 81 12.48 8.14 -2.76
C GLN A 81 11.81 7.58 -1.50
N ILE A 82 11.26 6.36 -1.55
CA ILE A 82 10.57 5.72 -0.42
C ILE A 82 11.49 5.66 0.80
N LYS A 83 12.78 5.38 0.61
CA LYS A 83 13.76 5.30 1.70
C LYS A 83 13.88 6.61 2.48
N GLU A 84 14.06 7.71 1.76
CA GLU A 84 14.20 9.05 2.36
C GLU A 84 12.87 9.48 3.01
N ILE A 85 11.75 9.21 2.35
CA ILE A 85 10.42 9.55 2.86
C ILE A 85 10.13 8.79 4.16
N LEU A 86 10.46 7.50 4.23
CA LEU A 86 10.34 6.70 5.46
C LEU A 86 11.11 7.32 6.61
N GLU A 87 12.37 7.67 6.40
CA GLU A 87 13.21 8.29 7.42
C GLU A 87 12.60 9.61 7.93
N ILE A 88 12.17 10.47 7.01
CA ILE A 88 11.52 11.75 7.34
C ILE A 88 10.28 11.52 8.21
N PHE A 89 9.37 10.63 7.81
CA PHE A 89 8.11 10.43 8.53
C PHE A 89 8.28 9.65 9.83
N ILE A 90 9.21 8.72 9.93
CA ILE A 90 9.54 8.06 11.20
C ILE A 90 10.09 9.10 12.19
N ASN A 91 11.05 9.93 11.76
CA ASN A 91 11.63 10.97 12.61
C ASN A 91 10.61 12.03 13.03
N LYS A 92 9.77 12.49 12.09
CA LYS A 92 8.67 13.42 12.36
C LYS A 92 7.70 12.89 13.42
N ASN A 93 7.55 11.57 13.53
CA ASN A 93 6.63 10.92 14.47
C ASN A 93 7.32 10.35 15.73
N GLY A 94 8.52 10.83 16.05
CA GLY A 94 9.21 10.51 17.30
C GLY A 94 10.33 9.46 17.19
N GLY A 95 10.73 9.11 15.97
CA GLY A 95 11.87 8.23 15.67
C GLY A 95 11.52 6.74 15.75
N ILE A 96 12.51 5.88 15.42
CA ILE A 96 12.36 4.42 15.26
C ILE A 96 11.78 3.70 16.48
N THR A 97 11.91 4.28 17.67
CA THR A 97 11.40 3.72 18.93
C THR A 97 9.92 4.02 19.18
N LYS A 98 9.36 5.02 18.49
CA LYS A 98 8.00 5.52 18.70
C LYS A 98 7.12 5.46 17.47
N ALA A 99 7.68 5.46 16.28
CA ALA A 99 6.93 5.30 15.04
C ALA A 99 7.29 3.97 14.39
N LYS A 100 6.29 3.22 13.94
CA LYS A 100 6.45 1.94 13.24
C LYS A 100 5.54 1.92 12.01
N VAL A 101 5.97 1.31 10.92
CA VAL A 101 5.18 1.30 9.67
C VAL A 101 4.20 0.13 9.68
N LYS A 102 2.92 0.42 9.46
CA LYS A 102 1.82 -0.55 9.42
C LYS A 102 1.45 -0.95 8.01
N GLU A 103 1.56 -0.01 7.08
CA GLU A 103 1.27 -0.24 5.67
C GLU A 103 2.18 0.59 4.79
N VAL A 104 2.71 -0.04 3.75
CA VAL A 104 3.20 0.64 2.55
C VAL A 104 2.33 0.18 1.38
N SER A 105 1.73 1.12 0.67
CA SER A 105 0.92 0.83 -0.53
C SER A 105 1.50 1.55 -1.74
N LEU A 106 1.58 0.86 -2.88
CA LEU A 106 2.14 1.38 -4.13
C LEU A 106 1.10 1.37 -5.25
N PHE A 107 0.67 2.55 -5.67
CA PHE A 107 -0.23 2.79 -6.80
C PHE A 107 0.59 3.22 -8.01
N SER A 108 0.82 2.28 -8.93
CA SER A 108 1.70 2.45 -10.09
C SER A 108 1.34 1.42 -11.17
N HIS A 109 2.02 1.46 -12.31
CA HIS A 109 1.99 0.36 -13.27
C HIS A 109 2.75 -0.87 -12.74
N GLY A 110 2.54 -2.01 -13.40
CA GLY A 110 3.42 -3.18 -13.28
C GLY A 110 4.36 -3.24 -14.48
N GLY A 111 5.67 -3.35 -14.23
CA GLY A 111 6.68 -3.44 -15.29
C GLY A 111 6.91 -4.87 -15.80
N PRO A 112 7.83 -5.06 -16.77
CA PRO A 112 8.07 -6.35 -17.42
C PRO A 112 8.50 -7.49 -16.49
N ILE A 113 9.24 -7.20 -15.41
CA ILE A 113 9.56 -8.22 -14.39
C ILE A 113 8.49 -8.33 -13.30
N HIS A 114 7.29 -7.80 -13.58
CA HIS A 114 6.11 -7.86 -12.74
C HIS A 114 6.29 -7.20 -11.36
N GLY A 115 7.07 -6.13 -11.28
CA GLY A 115 7.18 -5.29 -10.08
C GLY A 115 6.62 -3.89 -10.35
N PRO A 116 6.54 -3.01 -9.33
CA PRO A 116 6.19 -1.61 -9.52
C PRO A 116 7.10 -0.96 -10.57
N THR A 117 6.52 -0.17 -11.47
CA THR A 117 7.25 0.59 -12.49
C THR A 117 6.73 2.02 -12.58
N THR A 118 7.65 2.93 -12.82
CA THR A 118 7.35 4.27 -13.36
C THR A 118 7.09 4.15 -14.87
N SER A 119 6.47 5.16 -15.46
CA SER A 119 6.36 5.33 -16.91
C SER A 119 7.70 5.75 -17.51
N ASP A 120 8.32 6.80 -16.95
CA ASP A 120 9.43 7.49 -17.61
C ASP A 120 10.70 7.54 -16.74
N SER A 121 10.53 7.77 -15.44
CA SER A 121 11.61 8.07 -14.50
C SER A 121 12.50 6.87 -14.22
N VAL A 122 13.81 7.09 -14.19
CA VAL A 122 14.80 6.05 -13.90
C VAL A 122 14.94 5.86 -12.39
N ASN A 123 14.80 4.61 -11.95
CA ASN A 123 14.99 4.21 -10.56
C ASN A 123 16.45 3.88 -10.27
N THR A 124 16.86 4.04 -9.00
CA THR A 124 18.23 3.76 -8.55
C THR A 124 18.24 2.93 -7.26
N PRO A 125 18.82 1.71 -7.26
CA PRO A 125 19.34 0.99 -8.42
C PRO A 125 18.21 0.57 -9.36
N SER A 126 18.49 0.56 -10.65
CA SER A 126 17.55 0.10 -11.67
C SER A 126 17.72 -1.39 -11.94
N VAL A 127 16.61 -2.04 -12.29
CA VAL A 127 16.66 -3.40 -12.85
C VAL A 127 17.38 -3.35 -14.21
N PRO A 128 18.35 -4.24 -14.48
CA PRO A 128 18.99 -4.33 -15.78
C PRO A 128 17.97 -4.44 -16.92
N LYS A 129 18.11 -3.59 -17.95
CA LYS A 129 17.21 -3.43 -19.11
C LYS A 129 15.83 -2.80 -18.83
N TYR A 130 15.45 -2.61 -17.56
CA TYR A 130 14.16 -2.03 -17.17
C TYR A 130 14.38 -0.89 -16.17
N PRO A 131 14.93 0.26 -16.62
CA PRO A 131 15.36 1.33 -15.72
C PRO A 131 14.22 1.99 -14.94
N GLN A 132 12.98 1.84 -15.40
CA GLN A 132 11.77 2.30 -14.72
C GLN A 132 11.35 1.42 -13.53
N GLN A 133 12.04 0.29 -13.31
CA GLN A 133 11.83 -0.56 -12.14
C GLN A 133 13.04 -0.47 -11.21
N MET A 134 12.79 -0.39 -9.91
CA MET A 134 13.85 -0.47 -8.89
C MET A 134 14.25 -1.92 -8.65
N ASP A 135 15.55 -2.18 -8.63
CA ASP A 135 16.10 -3.52 -8.36
C ASP A 135 15.79 -3.96 -6.93
N ILE A 136 15.69 -5.28 -6.72
CA ILE A 136 15.68 -5.85 -5.38
C ILE A 136 17.04 -5.62 -4.72
N ILE A 137 18.13 -5.94 -5.41
CA ILE A 137 19.49 -5.89 -4.83
C ILE A 137 19.97 -4.44 -4.75
N GLY A 138 20.25 -3.98 -3.53
CA GLY A 138 20.63 -2.59 -3.23
C GLY A 138 19.48 -1.58 -3.34
N GLY A 139 18.28 -2.03 -3.72
CA GLY A 139 17.08 -1.22 -3.84
C GLY A 139 16.09 -1.63 -2.77
N TRP A 140 15.13 -2.49 -3.10
CA TRP A 140 14.08 -2.92 -2.15
C TRP A 140 14.64 -3.60 -0.89
N ASP A 141 15.71 -4.37 -0.99
CA ASP A 141 16.35 -5.05 0.15
C ASP A 141 17.08 -4.08 1.10
N SER A 142 17.38 -2.86 0.64
CA SER A 142 18.17 -1.86 1.37
C SER A 142 17.32 -0.90 2.21
N ILE A 143 16.00 -1.02 2.13
CA ILE A 143 15.06 -0.14 2.81
C ILE A 143 14.71 -0.72 4.17
N ASP A 144 15.08 -0.01 5.24
CA ASP A 144 14.57 -0.29 6.57
C ASP A 144 13.22 0.41 6.77
N PHE A 145 12.14 -0.34 6.57
CA PHE A 145 10.78 0.14 6.76
C PHE A 145 10.40 0.29 8.23
N ASN A 146 11.16 -0.29 9.16
CA ASN A 146 10.86 -0.24 10.59
C ASN A 146 9.40 -0.70 10.89
N TRP A 147 9.06 -1.89 10.40
CA TRP A 147 7.73 -2.47 10.42
C TRP A 147 7.14 -2.58 11.85
N SER A 148 5.82 -2.41 11.92
CA SER A 148 4.99 -2.79 13.06
C SER A 148 4.54 -4.25 12.93
N ASN A 149 3.92 -4.79 13.98
CA ASN A 149 3.39 -6.15 13.94
C ASN A 149 2.20 -6.23 12.97
N ASN A 150 2.10 -7.36 12.24
CA ASN A 150 1.08 -7.59 11.22
C ASN A 150 1.06 -6.48 10.16
N ALA A 151 2.23 -5.98 9.76
CA ALA A 151 2.34 -4.98 8.72
C ALA A 151 2.03 -5.58 7.34
N MET A 152 1.74 -4.70 6.38
CA MET A 152 1.55 -5.09 4.99
C MET A 152 2.27 -4.18 4.01
N PHE A 153 2.66 -4.76 2.89
CA PHE A 153 3.15 -4.07 1.71
C PHE A 153 2.26 -4.45 0.53
N VAL A 154 1.63 -3.48 -0.13
CA VAL A 154 0.61 -3.75 -1.14
C VAL A 154 0.98 -3.09 -2.47
N MET A 155 1.05 -3.90 -3.52
CA MET A 155 1.29 -3.42 -4.88
C MET A 155 0.01 -3.54 -5.71
N TYR A 156 -0.48 -2.41 -6.20
CA TYR A 156 -1.71 -2.36 -6.98
C TYR A 156 -1.49 -2.43 -8.49
N GLY A 157 -0.23 -2.39 -8.95
CA GLY A 157 0.12 -2.49 -10.36
C GLY A 157 -0.11 -3.89 -10.95
N CYS A 158 -0.25 -3.94 -12.28
CA CYS A 158 -0.51 -5.15 -13.07
C CYS A 158 0.43 -6.30 -12.69
N ARG A 159 -0.13 -7.50 -12.55
CA ARG A 159 0.62 -8.78 -12.49
C ARG A 159 1.69 -8.85 -11.39
N THR A 160 1.62 -8.02 -10.35
CA THR A 160 2.67 -7.93 -9.33
C THR A 160 2.87 -9.19 -8.47
N SER A 161 1.96 -10.15 -8.53
CA SER A 161 2.12 -11.50 -7.97
C SER A 161 2.14 -12.61 -9.03
N TYR A 162 2.05 -12.28 -10.32
CA TYR A 162 2.02 -13.24 -11.41
C TYR A 162 3.36 -13.94 -11.58
N ALA A 163 3.33 -15.26 -11.65
CA ALA A 163 4.48 -16.09 -11.96
C ALA A 163 4.61 -16.28 -13.48
N SER A 164 5.75 -15.89 -14.05
CA SER A 164 6.10 -16.06 -15.46
C SER A 164 7.58 -16.41 -15.61
N ASP A 165 8.02 -16.72 -16.83
CA ASP A 165 9.45 -16.94 -17.11
C ASP A 165 10.31 -15.71 -16.73
N ASP A 166 9.79 -14.50 -16.95
CA ASP A 166 10.48 -13.24 -16.60
C ASP A 166 10.42 -12.92 -15.10
N SER A 167 9.28 -13.12 -14.43
CA SER A 167 9.12 -12.80 -13.01
C SER A 167 9.46 -13.95 -12.07
N GLY A 168 9.73 -15.15 -12.59
CA GLY A 168 9.89 -16.38 -11.81
C GLY A 168 8.66 -16.66 -10.96
N GLN A 169 8.82 -16.72 -9.64
CA GLN A 169 7.74 -16.97 -8.67
C GLN A 169 6.81 -15.76 -8.42
N GLY A 170 6.93 -14.69 -9.20
CA GLY A 170 6.22 -13.42 -8.98
C GLY A 170 6.94 -12.47 -8.02
N PHE A 171 6.80 -11.17 -8.25
CA PHE A 171 7.56 -10.16 -7.53
C PHE A 171 7.18 -10.05 -6.05
N ALA A 172 5.88 -10.14 -5.73
CA ALA A 172 5.40 -10.19 -4.35
C ALA A 172 6.01 -11.35 -3.54
N SER A 173 6.12 -12.54 -4.14
CA SER A 173 6.77 -13.69 -3.51
C SER A 173 8.24 -13.42 -3.24
N LYS A 174 8.98 -12.88 -4.23
CA LYS A 174 10.40 -12.51 -4.09
C LYS A 174 10.65 -11.49 -2.98
N LEU A 175 9.84 -10.43 -2.90
CA LEU A 175 9.95 -9.44 -1.82
C LEU A 175 9.69 -10.07 -0.45
N SER A 176 8.71 -10.96 -0.33
CA SER A 176 8.38 -11.61 0.95
C SER A 176 9.47 -12.54 1.50
N LEU A 177 10.49 -12.87 0.71
CA LEU A 177 11.66 -13.65 1.12
C LEU A 177 12.78 -12.80 1.71
N LEU A 178 12.74 -11.48 1.55
CA LEU A 178 13.80 -10.58 2.00
C LEU A 178 13.76 -10.41 3.52
N ASP A 179 14.93 -10.28 4.14
CA ASP A 179 15.06 -10.13 5.60
C ASP A 179 14.32 -8.88 6.11
N ASN A 180 14.32 -7.78 5.34
CA ASN A 180 13.62 -6.55 5.67
C ASN A 180 12.10 -6.62 5.43
N PHE A 181 11.59 -7.74 4.90
CA PHE A 181 10.16 -8.05 4.75
C PHE A 181 9.71 -9.22 5.64
N LYS A 182 10.56 -9.66 6.57
CA LYS A 182 10.22 -10.74 7.49
C LYS A 182 8.95 -10.44 8.27
N ASP A 183 8.05 -11.41 8.29
CA ASP A 183 6.73 -11.35 8.95
C ASP A 183 5.80 -10.23 8.43
N VAL A 184 6.07 -9.72 7.21
CA VAL A 184 5.22 -8.75 6.50
C VAL A 184 4.34 -9.47 5.48
N ASN A 185 3.08 -9.06 5.41
CA ASN A 185 2.16 -9.52 4.39
C ASN A 185 2.39 -8.73 3.09
N VAL A 186 2.98 -9.36 2.08
CA VAL A 186 3.27 -8.76 0.78
C VAL A 186 2.20 -9.15 -0.23
N TRP A 187 1.46 -8.17 -0.72
CA TRP A 187 0.32 -8.34 -1.61
C TRP A 187 0.65 -7.88 -3.03
N GLY A 188 0.18 -8.66 -4.01
CA GLY A 188 0.27 -8.31 -5.43
C GLY A 188 -0.90 -8.83 -6.25
N GLN A 189 -1.10 -8.22 -7.41
CA GLN A 189 -2.18 -8.52 -8.35
C GLN A 189 -1.82 -9.70 -9.23
N THR A 190 -2.77 -10.62 -9.44
CA THR A 190 -2.52 -11.79 -10.30
C THR A 190 -2.57 -11.47 -11.78
N GLU A 191 -3.22 -10.36 -12.17
CA GLU A 191 -3.44 -10.02 -13.57
C GLU A 191 -3.33 -8.51 -13.84
N SER A 192 -3.55 -8.13 -15.10
CA SER A 192 -3.74 -6.74 -15.50
C SER A 192 -4.78 -6.03 -14.65
N THR A 193 -4.43 -4.84 -14.17
CA THR A 193 -5.30 -4.05 -13.30
C THR A 193 -6.01 -2.93 -14.02
N TYR A 194 -7.27 -2.72 -13.66
CA TYR A 194 -8.16 -1.74 -14.26
C TYR A 194 -8.87 -0.93 -13.18
N PRO A 195 -9.26 0.32 -13.48
CA PRO A 195 -10.04 1.13 -12.56
C PRO A 195 -11.40 0.49 -12.28
N SER A 196 -11.88 0.60 -11.05
CA SER A 196 -13.23 0.22 -10.68
C SER A 196 -13.83 1.02 -9.53
N TYR A 197 -15.16 1.03 -9.43
CA TYR A 197 -15.90 1.56 -8.29
C TYR A 197 -15.87 0.65 -7.05
N PHE A 198 -15.60 -0.65 -7.21
CA PHE A 198 -15.61 -1.63 -6.12
C PHE A 198 -14.31 -2.45 -6.07
N PRO A 199 -13.93 -2.98 -4.89
CA PRO A 199 -12.71 -3.78 -4.75
C PRO A 199 -12.86 -5.24 -5.23
N ASP A 200 -14.08 -5.75 -5.30
CA ASP A 200 -14.46 -7.15 -5.56
C ASP A 200 -15.18 -7.35 -6.91
N ILE A 201 -15.59 -6.26 -7.56
CA ILE A 201 -16.33 -6.25 -8.83
C ILE A 201 -15.67 -5.22 -9.73
N ARG A 202 -15.35 -5.60 -10.97
CA ARG A 202 -14.89 -4.67 -12.00
C ARG A 202 -16.08 -4.02 -12.69
N THR A 203 -16.40 -2.81 -12.25
CA THR A 203 -17.31 -1.88 -12.93
C THR A 203 -16.73 -0.47 -12.98
N THR A 204 -16.96 0.25 -14.08
CA THR A 204 -16.48 1.61 -14.33
C THR A 204 -17.52 2.40 -15.14
N SER A 205 -17.19 3.61 -15.58
CA SER A 205 -18.05 4.43 -16.42
C SER A 205 -17.34 4.93 -17.67
N ILE A 206 -18.16 5.40 -18.63
CA ILE A 206 -17.68 6.05 -19.85
C ILE A 206 -16.82 7.27 -19.51
N MET A 207 -17.18 8.03 -18.47
CA MET A 207 -16.42 9.20 -18.00
C MET A 207 -14.98 8.82 -17.62
N ARG A 208 -14.81 7.75 -16.83
CA ARG A 208 -13.48 7.26 -16.45
C ARG A 208 -12.67 6.74 -17.64
N SER A 209 -13.34 6.26 -18.69
CA SER A 209 -12.67 5.79 -19.92
C SER A 209 -12.08 6.91 -20.76
N ILE A 210 -12.58 8.13 -20.62
CA ILE A 210 -12.01 9.35 -21.23
C ILE A 210 -11.23 10.20 -20.22
N ASN A 211 -10.82 9.58 -19.11
CA ASN A 211 -9.98 10.16 -18.06
C ASN A 211 -10.61 11.36 -17.31
N ILE A 212 -11.93 11.34 -17.09
CA ILE A 212 -12.64 12.34 -16.27
C ILE A 212 -13.48 11.69 -15.16
N GLY A 213 -13.84 12.47 -14.14
CA GLY A 213 -14.78 12.03 -13.09
C GLY A 213 -14.22 11.01 -12.11
N TRP A 214 -12.90 10.97 -11.93
CA TRP A 214 -12.25 10.08 -10.98
C TRP A 214 -12.70 10.34 -9.53
N SER A 215 -12.80 11.61 -9.15
CA SER A 215 -13.15 12.08 -7.80
C SER A 215 -14.63 11.96 -7.40
N PHE A 216 -15.52 11.57 -8.32
CA PHE A 216 -16.95 11.47 -8.02
C PHE A 216 -17.34 10.21 -7.25
N SER A 217 -16.45 9.22 -7.16
CA SER A 217 -16.70 7.95 -6.49
C SER A 217 -15.37 7.28 -6.13
N PRO A 218 -15.37 6.29 -5.22
CA PRO A 218 -14.18 5.49 -4.96
C PRO A 218 -13.54 4.94 -6.24
N THR A 219 -12.21 4.87 -6.24
CA THR A 219 -11.41 4.30 -7.33
C THR A 219 -10.57 3.15 -6.76
N TYR A 220 -10.73 1.96 -7.33
CA TYR A 220 -9.93 0.79 -7.04
C TYR A 220 -9.14 0.40 -8.29
N MET A 221 -7.97 -0.19 -8.10
CA MET A 221 -7.21 -0.84 -9.17
C MET A 221 -7.37 -2.34 -9.00
N VAL A 222 -8.33 -2.94 -9.71
CA VAL A 222 -8.68 -4.38 -9.54
C VAL A 222 -8.17 -5.21 -10.70
N ALA A 223 -7.66 -6.40 -10.43
CA ALA A 223 -7.26 -7.34 -11.47
C ALA A 223 -8.50 -7.89 -12.21
N SER A 224 -8.37 -8.09 -13.51
CA SER A 224 -9.41 -8.68 -14.36
C SER A 224 -8.80 -9.15 -15.67
N SER A 225 -9.46 -10.09 -16.34
CA SER A 225 -9.00 -10.58 -17.63
C SER A 225 -9.06 -9.49 -18.71
N GLU A 226 -8.17 -9.61 -19.68
CA GLU A 226 -8.16 -8.75 -20.86
C GLU A 226 -9.48 -8.90 -21.66
N GLY A 227 -9.87 -7.85 -22.39
CA GLY A 227 -11.09 -7.85 -23.20
C GLY A 227 -12.40 -7.53 -22.46
N GLN A 228 -12.42 -7.51 -21.12
CA GLN A 228 -13.64 -7.30 -20.33
C GLN A 228 -14.02 -5.80 -20.14
N GLY A 229 -13.59 -4.93 -21.06
CA GLY A 229 -13.82 -3.48 -20.97
C GLY A 229 -15.29 -3.09 -21.16
N TRP A 230 -15.97 -3.73 -22.12
CA TRP A 230 -17.39 -3.49 -22.39
C TRP A 230 -18.28 -3.94 -21.23
N ASP A 231 -18.04 -5.13 -20.69
CA ASP A 231 -18.78 -5.66 -19.55
C ASP A 231 -18.59 -4.78 -18.30
N ALA A 232 -17.40 -4.20 -18.12
CA ALA A 232 -17.15 -3.27 -17.02
C ALA A 232 -17.89 -1.93 -17.17
N LEU A 233 -18.15 -1.47 -18.40
CA LEU A 233 -18.89 -0.24 -18.70
C LEU A 233 -20.40 -0.40 -18.60
N PHE A 234 -20.89 -1.60 -18.90
CA PHE A 234 -22.31 -1.95 -18.91
C PHE A 234 -22.51 -3.22 -18.07
N PRO A 235 -22.36 -3.12 -16.73
CA PRO A 235 -22.42 -4.27 -15.86
C PRO A 235 -23.81 -4.94 -15.88
N ASP A 236 -23.82 -6.27 -15.88
CA ASP A 236 -25.03 -7.07 -15.61
C ASP A 236 -25.21 -7.23 -14.10
N ASP A 237 -26.27 -6.64 -13.55
CA ASP A 237 -26.60 -6.73 -12.12
C ASP A 237 -26.81 -8.19 -11.65
N LYS A 238 -27.20 -9.10 -12.55
CA LYS A 238 -27.39 -10.52 -12.22
C LYS A 238 -26.09 -11.31 -12.24
N ASN A 239 -25.15 -10.92 -13.09
CA ASN A 239 -23.86 -11.59 -13.26
C ASN A 239 -22.73 -10.55 -13.27
N PRO A 240 -22.46 -9.90 -12.13
CA PRO A 240 -21.45 -8.85 -12.08
C PRO A 240 -20.07 -9.41 -12.40
N LEU A 241 -19.29 -8.64 -13.16
CA LEU A 241 -17.91 -9.00 -13.51
C LEU A 241 -17.03 -8.98 -12.25
N LYS A 242 -16.77 -10.15 -11.68
CA LYS A 242 -15.93 -10.28 -10.47
C LYS A 242 -14.49 -9.86 -10.77
N SER A 243 -13.86 -9.17 -9.82
CA SER A 243 -12.42 -8.96 -9.88
C SER A 243 -11.67 -10.27 -9.65
N LEU A 244 -10.50 -10.38 -10.27
CA LEU A 244 -9.56 -11.45 -9.97
C LEU A 244 -8.88 -11.17 -8.63
N PRO A 245 -8.56 -12.21 -7.86
CA PRO A 245 -8.04 -12.05 -6.51
C PRO A 245 -6.62 -11.47 -6.52
N MET A 246 -6.25 -10.82 -5.43
CA MET A 246 -4.85 -10.60 -5.07
C MET A 246 -4.29 -11.82 -4.36
N GLN A 247 -2.97 -11.94 -4.37
CA GLN A 247 -2.24 -12.95 -3.61
C GLN A 247 -1.40 -12.29 -2.52
N CYS A 248 -1.42 -12.89 -1.34
CA CYS A 248 -0.65 -12.45 -0.17
C CYS A 248 0.43 -13.47 0.16
N TYR A 249 1.68 -13.01 0.22
CA TYR A 249 2.84 -13.80 0.59
C TYR A 249 3.40 -13.32 1.92
N ASN A 250 3.87 -14.25 2.74
CA ASN A 250 4.57 -13.96 3.98
C ASN A 250 5.71 -14.98 4.14
N ASN A 251 6.94 -14.48 4.33
CA ASN A 251 8.15 -15.31 4.44
C ASN A 251 8.28 -16.33 3.28
N GLY A 252 8.01 -15.89 2.05
CA GLY A 252 8.06 -16.72 0.84
C GLY A 252 6.89 -17.68 0.61
N LYS A 253 5.90 -17.71 1.50
CA LYS A 253 4.74 -18.61 1.39
C LYS A 253 3.48 -17.84 1.02
N LEU A 254 2.72 -18.36 0.06
CA LEU A 254 1.35 -17.90 -0.20
C LEU A 254 0.48 -18.23 1.01
N ILE A 255 -0.08 -17.22 1.67
CA ILE A 255 -0.92 -17.38 2.86
C ILE A 255 -2.40 -17.08 2.61
N LEU A 256 -2.71 -16.28 1.57
CA LEU A 256 -4.09 -15.91 1.25
C LEU A 256 -4.24 -15.57 -0.23
N THR A 257 -5.40 -15.89 -0.80
CA THR A 257 -5.82 -15.46 -2.14
C THR A 257 -7.25 -14.95 -2.03
N CYS A 258 -7.45 -13.65 -2.21
CA CYS A 258 -8.76 -13.00 -2.10
C CYS A 258 -8.74 -11.65 -2.80
N ASP A 259 -9.92 -11.10 -3.10
CA ASP A 259 -10.02 -9.74 -3.61
C ASP A 259 -9.69 -8.69 -2.53
N GLN A 260 -9.65 -7.43 -2.98
CA GLN A 260 -9.29 -6.27 -2.15
C GLN A 260 -10.30 -5.98 -1.05
N SER A 261 -11.52 -6.51 -1.10
CA SER A 261 -12.55 -6.21 -0.10
C SER A 261 -12.16 -6.70 1.30
N SER A 262 -11.23 -7.64 1.39
CA SER A 262 -10.68 -8.15 2.65
C SER A 262 -10.01 -7.07 3.51
N PHE A 263 -9.43 -6.04 2.89
CA PHE A 263 -8.74 -4.96 3.61
C PHE A 263 -9.04 -3.55 3.08
N ASN A 264 -9.59 -3.39 1.88
CA ASN A 264 -9.78 -2.11 1.18
C ASN A 264 -11.21 -1.97 0.62
N ASP A 265 -12.22 -1.99 1.49
CA ASP A 265 -13.64 -1.90 1.09
C ASP A 265 -14.34 -0.69 1.70
N HIS A 266 -14.74 0.27 0.86
CA HIS A 266 -15.46 1.44 1.33
C HIS A 266 -16.84 1.11 1.93
N ARG A 267 -17.45 -0.01 1.53
CA ARG A 267 -18.77 -0.45 2.02
C ARG A 267 -18.72 -0.91 3.48
N LYS A 268 -17.52 -1.15 4.03
CA LYS A 268 -17.28 -1.54 5.43
C LYS A 268 -16.90 -0.35 6.32
N ASN A 269 -16.82 0.86 5.77
CA ASN A 269 -16.50 2.06 6.52
C ASN A 269 -17.63 2.39 7.53
N LYS A 270 -17.26 3.05 8.63
CA LYS A 270 -18.25 3.64 9.56
C LYS A 270 -19.18 4.58 8.79
N SER A 271 -20.46 4.64 9.17
CA SER A 271 -21.35 5.67 8.65
C SER A 271 -20.82 7.05 9.05
N ASN A 272 -20.96 8.01 8.14
CA ASN A 272 -20.71 9.42 8.45
C ASN A 272 -21.91 9.93 9.26
N ASP A 273 -21.98 9.58 10.54
CA ASP A 273 -22.86 10.22 11.53
C ASP A 273 -22.10 11.38 12.21
#